data_AF-A0A6P5RNR0-F1
#
_entry.id   AF-A0A6P5RNR0-F1
#
_cell.length_a   1.000
_cell.length_b   1.000
_cell.length_c   1.000
_cell.angle_alpha   90.00
_cell.angle_beta   90.00
_cell.angle_gamma   90.00
#
_symmetry.space_group_name_H-M   'P 1'
#
loop_
_entity.id
_entity.type
_entity.pdbx_description
1 polymer ?
#
loop_
_entity_poly.entity_id
_entity_poly.type
_entity_poly.pdbx_seq_one_letter_code
_entity_poly.pdbx_strand_id
1 'polypeptide(L)'
;MLRVWTGKEDIRSITKDARSASMKLLSVMAAIRLDEKPDHIEKVLFSSLMDGAVTVSSSQDREIGASVDPLASSNWEEVSSKNTLITPVQCQSLWRQFIAETENGVTQAISAHVMAATARCEEIANQKFSQLIFDEDWLALEEAVQIGPVQGFGKRLSSILSTYLS
;
A
#
# COMPACT_ATOMS: atom_id res chain seq x y z
N MET A 1 13.97 -19.41 5.46
CA MET A 1 12.73 -19.57 6.25
C MET A 1 11.67 -18.69 5.60
N LEU A 2 10.46 -19.20 5.34
CA LEU A 2 9.37 -18.38 4.80
C LEU A 2 8.91 -17.40 5.89
N ARG A 3 8.69 -16.13 5.51
CA ARG A 3 8.22 -15.10 6.43
C ARG A 3 6.78 -15.41 6.83
N VAL A 4 6.51 -15.50 8.13
CA VAL A 4 5.16 -15.64 8.68
C VAL A 4 4.59 -14.24 8.84
N TRP A 5 3.41 -13.99 8.25
CA TRP A 5 2.71 -12.71 8.34
C TRP A 5 1.77 -12.73 9.55
N THR A 6 1.92 -11.77 10.45
CA THR A 6 1.17 -11.71 11.72
C THR A 6 -0.03 -10.77 11.67
N GLY A 7 -0.28 -10.12 10.54
CA GLY A 7 -1.40 -9.21 10.33
C GLY A 7 -1.20 -7.82 10.94
N LYS A 8 0.01 -7.50 11.39
CA LYS A 8 0.39 -6.15 11.88
C LYS A 8 1.29 -5.43 10.90
N GLU A 9 1.73 -6.11 9.87
CA GLU A 9 2.71 -5.61 8.92
C GLU A 9 2.07 -4.67 7.90
N ASP A 10 2.70 -3.52 7.69
CA ASP A 10 2.35 -2.63 6.59
C ASP A 10 2.95 -3.17 5.27
N ILE A 11 2.12 -3.94 4.55
CA ILE A 11 2.50 -4.53 3.26
C ILE A 11 2.92 -3.43 2.26
N ARG A 12 2.34 -2.23 2.34
CA ARG A 12 2.67 -1.11 1.46
C ARG A 12 4.07 -0.58 1.79
N SER A 13 4.39 -0.39 3.07
CA SER A 13 5.74 0.02 3.49
C SER A 13 6.78 -1.03 3.08
N ILE A 14 6.51 -2.31 3.36
CA ILE A 14 7.44 -3.40 3.01
C ILE A 14 7.66 -3.46 1.50
N THR A 15 6.60 -3.31 0.70
CA THR A 15 6.71 -3.30 -0.77
C THR A 15 7.53 -2.10 -1.25
N LYS A 16 7.32 -0.92 -0.65
CA LYS A 16 8.08 0.29 -0.97
C LYS A 16 9.57 0.12 -0.64
N ASP A 17 9.89 -0.44 0.52
CA ASP A 17 11.27 -0.69 0.95
C ASP A 17 11.95 -1.71 0.04
N ALA A 18 11.26 -2.81 -0.29
CA ALA A 18 11.76 -3.82 -1.22
C ALA A 18 12.02 -3.24 -2.61
N ARG A 19 11.08 -2.44 -3.14
CA ARG A 19 11.26 -1.73 -4.42
C ARG A 19 12.43 -0.76 -4.37
N SER A 20 12.59 0.01 -3.31
CA SER A 20 13.73 0.92 -3.13
C SER A 20 15.07 0.16 -3.14
N ALA A 21 15.17 -0.96 -2.42
CA ALA A 21 16.36 -1.79 -2.41
C ALA A 21 16.68 -2.38 -3.81
N SER A 22 15.66 -2.88 -4.52
CA SER A 22 15.82 -3.37 -5.89
C SER A 22 16.25 -2.27 -6.87
N MET A 23 15.73 -1.05 -6.71
CA MET A 23 16.10 0.09 -7.56
C MET A 23 17.58 0.48 -7.36
N LYS A 24 18.07 0.45 -6.12
CA LYS A 24 19.49 0.68 -5.84
C LYS A 24 20.37 -0.35 -6.53
N LEU A 25 19.96 -1.63 -6.50
CA LEU A 25 20.68 -2.69 -7.21
C LEU A 25 20.71 -2.45 -8.72
N LEU A 26 19.57 -2.06 -9.31
CA LEU A 26 19.48 -1.73 -10.73
C LEU A 26 20.42 -0.57 -11.10
N SER A 27 20.48 0.49 -10.27
CA SER A 27 21.42 1.60 -10.43
C SER A 27 22.89 1.14 -10.39
N VAL A 28 23.22 0.25 -9.45
CA VAL A 28 24.57 -0.32 -9.33
C VAL A 28 24.93 -1.13 -10.58
N MET A 29 24.00 -1.93 -11.10
CA MET A 29 24.21 -2.78 -12.27
C MET A 29 24.24 -2.01 -13.60
N ALA A 30 23.75 -0.77 -13.65
CA ALA A 30 23.62 -0.01 -14.88
C ALA A 30 24.96 0.47 -15.48
N ALA A 31 25.99 0.68 -14.65
CA ALA A 31 27.25 1.24 -15.09
C ALA A 31 28.47 0.81 -14.26
N ILE A 32 29.62 0.75 -14.91
CA ILE A 32 30.94 0.52 -14.31
C ILE A 32 31.47 1.84 -13.73
N ARG A 33 31.73 1.86 -12.42
CA ARG A 33 32.18 3.04 -11.65
C ARG A 33 33.59 2.88 -11.08
N LEU A 34 34.56 2.52 -11.92
CA LEU A 34 35.94 2.30 -11.48
C LEU A 34 36.71 3.61 -11.22
N ASP A 35 36.34 4.69 -11.92
CA ASP A 35 37.06 5.97 -11.88
C ASP A 35 36.54 6.93 -10.79
N GLU A 36 35.61 6.49 -9.94
CA GLU A 36 34.90 7.31 -8.92
C GLU A 36 34.26 8.61 -9.44
N LYS A 37 34.08 8.74 -10.76
CA LYS A 37 33.37 9.88 -11.34
C LYS A 37 31.91 9.85 -10.88
N PRO A 38 31.35 11.00 -10.46
CA PRO A 38 29.95 11.07 -10.11
C PRO A 38 29.08 10.76 -11.34
N ASP A 39 27.97 10.08 -11.10
CA ASP A 39 26.88 9.94 -12.06
C ASP A 39 25.54 10.22 -11.37
N HIS A 40 24.49 10.35 -12.17
CA HIS A 40 23.14 10.66 -11.70
C HIS A 40 22.15 9.52 -11.92
N ILE A 41 22.62 8.29 -12.18
CA ILE A 41 21.78 7.15 -12.54
C ILE A 41 20.76 6.86 -11.44
N GLU A 42 21.20 6.74 -10.18
CA GLU A 42 20.29 6.43 -9.07
C GLU A 42 19.19 7.48 -8.97
N LYS A 43 19.57 8.76 -8.95
CA LYS A 43 18.63 9.87 -8.86
C LYS A 43 17.59 9.84 -9.98
N VAL A 44 18.03 9.66 -11.22
CA VAL A 44 17.15 9.59 -12.41
C VAL A 44 16.19 8.39 -12.29
N LEU A 45 16.69 7.21 -11.94
CA LEU A 45 15.86 6.02 -11.78
C LEU A 45 14.81 6.20 -10.68
N PHE A 46 15.20 6.75 -9.53
CA PHE A 46 14.26 6.99 -8.43
C PHE A 46 13.19 8.02 -8.81
N SER A 47 13.56 9.17 -9.39
CA SER A 47 12.60 10.21 -9.77
C SER A 47 11.65 9.76 -10.89
N SER A 48 12.13 8.93 -11.82
CA SER A 48 11.35 8.55 -12.99
C SER A 48 10.52 7.28 -12.81
N LEU A 49 10.96 6.34 -11.96
CA LEU A 49 10.37 5.00 -11.89
C LEU A 49 9.75 4.64 -10.54
N MET A 50 10.20 5.24 -9.43
CA MET A 50 9.65 4.95 -8.11
C MET A 50 8.33 5.69 -7.87
N ASP A 51 8.28 6.95 -8.27
CA ASP A 51 7.10 7.81 -8.07
C ASP A 51 5.99 7.55 -9.11
N GLY A 52 6.32 6.97 -10.26
CA GLY A 52 5.38 6.67 -11.35
C GLY A 52 4.72 5.28 -11.30
N ALA A 53 5.12 4.38 -10.40
CA ALA A 53 4.69 2.98 -10.40
C ALA A 53 3.32 2.71 -9.75
N VAL A 54 2.52 3.74 -9.44
CA VAL A 54 1.22 3.60 -8.74
C VAL A 54 0.00 3.95 -9.61
N THR A 55 0.15 4.39 -10.85
CA THR A 55 -1.03 4.73 -11.67
C THR A 55 -0.99 4.10 -13.05
N VAL A 56 -1.82 3.07 -13.24
CA VAL A 56 -2.58 2.92 -14.49
C VAL A 56 -3.24 4.27 -14.77
N SER A 57 -2.88 4.89 -15.89
CA SER A 57 -3.51 6.08 -16.50
C SER A 57 -4.37 6.96 -15.57
N SER A 58 -3.74 7.93 -14.90
CA SER A 58 -4.45 9.14 -14.46
C SER A 58 -4.01 10.29 -15.35
N SER A 59 -4.87 10.62 -16.30
CA SER A 59 -4.82 11.85 -17.08
C SER A 59 -5.30 13.02 -16.21
N GLN A 60 -4.38 13.91 -15.81
CA GLN A 60 -4.53 15.32 -15.35
C GLN A 60 -3.33 15.60 -14.43
N ASP A 61 -2.41 16.55 -14.63
CA ASP A 61 -2.40 17.78 -15.40
C ASP A 61 -1.04 17.99 -16.07
N ARG A 62 -1.07 18.46 -17.33
CA ARG A 62 0.12 18.85 -18.08
C ARG A 62 0.66 20.17 -17.52
N GLU A 63 1.70 20.12 -16.71
CA GLU A 63 2.65 21.22 -16.68
C GLU A 63 3.46 21.22 -17.99
N ILE A 64 3.40 22.37 -18.65
CA ILE A 64 3.99 22.67 -19.94
C ILE A 64 5.48 22.92 -19.71
N GLY A 65 6.25 21.86 -19.84
CA GLY A 65 7.68 21.89 -20.12
C GLY A 65 7.99 20.55 -20.74
N ALA A 66 8.43 20.51 -21.99
CA ALA A 66 8.88 19.27 -22.63
C ALA A 66 10.16 18.81 -21.92
N SER A 67 10.03 18.22 -20.73
CA SER A 67 11.13 17.51 -20.08
C SER A 67 11.37 16.29 -20.95
N VAL A 68 12.45 16.32 -21.72
CA VAL A 68 12.97 15.15 -22.43
C VAL A 68 12.99 14.00 -21.45
N ASP A 69 12.30 12.89 -21.76
CA ASP A 69 12.28 11.72 -20.89
C ASP A 69 13.72 11.21 -20.76
N PRO A 70 14.37 11.35 -19.58
CA PRO A 70 15.76 10.99 -19.42
C PRO A 70 15.99 9.47 -19.62
N LEU A 71 14.91 8.67 -19.56
CA LEU A 71 14.95 7.23 -19.80
C LEU A 71 14.80 6.84 -21.28
N ALA A 72 14.37 7.77 -22.14
CA ALA A 72 14.30 7.55 -23.58
C ALA A 72 15.67 7.68 -24.28
N SER A 73 16.71 8.12 -23.55
CA SER A 73 18.07 8.18 -24.05
C SER A 73 18.69 6.80 -24.24
N SER A 74 19.54 6.66 -25.25
CA SER A 74 20.36 5.46 -25.49
C SER A 74 21.63 5.43 -24.63
N ASN A 75 21.97 6.52 -23.96
CA ASN A 75 23.15 6.67 -23.10
C ASN A 75 22.85 7.47 -21.82
N TRP A 76 23.72 7.35 -20.82
CA TRP A 76 23.69 8.19 -19.63
C TRP A 76 24.54 9.44 -19.88
N GLU A 77 24.05 10.62 -19.49
CA GLU A 77 24.69 11.93 -19.79
C GLU A 77 26.14 12.06 -19.27
N GLU A 78 26.47 11.35 -18.18
CA GLU A 78 27.78 11.44 -17.50
C GLU A 78 28.57 10.12 -17.52
N VAL A 79 28.06 9.08 -18.18
CA VAL A 79 28.73 7.77 -18.27
C VAL A 79 29.14 7.51 -19.71
N SER A 80 30.44 7.25 -19.91
CA SER A 80 30.95 6.83 -21.21
C SER A 80 30.25 5.56 -21.68
N SER A 81 29.95 5.44 -22.98
CA SER A 81 29.32 4.24 -23.55
C SER A 81 30.10 2.94 -23.27
N LYS A 82 31.41 3.00 -23.05
CA LYS A 82 32.24 1.84 -22.67
C LYS A 82 31.97 1.35 -21.24
N ASN A 83 31.48 2.23 -20.38
CA ASN A 83 31.18 1.96 -18.98
C ASN A 83 29.68 1.71 -18.75
N THR A 84 28.83 1.87 -19.76
CA THR A 84 27.40 1.55 -19.69
C THR A 84 27.18 0.05 -19.84
N LEU A 85 26.56 -0.58 -18.85
CA LEU A 85 26.17 -2.00 -18.88
C LEU A 85 24.69 -2.17 -19.22
N ILE A 86 23.84 -1.28 -18.70
CA ILE A 86 22.39 -1.27 -18.94
C ILE A 86 22.02 0.16 -19.33
N THR A 87 21.42 0.31 -20.51
CA THR A 87 20.98 1.62 -21.01
C THR A 87 19.75 2.12 -20.23
N PRO A 88 19.46 3.43 -20.25
CA PRO A 88 18.27 3.97 -19.58
C PRO A 88 16.97 3.26 -19.99
N VAL A 89 16.78 3.01 -21.29
CA VAL A 89 15.60 2.29 -21.80
C VAL A 89 15.53 0.83 -21.33
N GLN A 90 16.67 0.16 -21.19
CA GLN A 90 16.73 -1.20 -20.65
C GLN A 90 16.42 -1.21 -19.15
N CYS A 91 16.91 -0.24 -18.38
CA CYS A 91 16.55 -0.09 -16.97
C CYS A 91 15.04 0.10 -16.80
N GLN A 92 14.42 0.95 -17.63
CA GLN A 92 12.97 1.14 -17.64
C GLN A 92 12.23 -0.17 -17.94
N SER A 93 12.66 -0.91 -18.96
CA SER A 93 12.04 -2.19 -19.34
C SER A 93 12.18 -3.25 -18.24
N LEU A 94 13.37 -3.39 -17.67
CA LEU A 94 13.64 -4.32 -16.57
C LEU A 94 12.83 -3.98 -15.34
N TRP A 95 12.71 -2.69 -15.00
CA TRP A 95 11.89 -2.25 -13.89
C TRP A 95 10.41 -2.59 -14.10
N ARG A 96 9.86 -2.31 -15.29
CA ARG A 96 8.47 -2.67 -15.62
C ARG A 96 8.24 -4.18 -15.52
N GLN A 97 9.17 -4.99 -16.01
CA GLN A 97 9.09 -6.44 -15.89
C GLN A 97 9.13 -6.90 -14.44
N PHE A 98 10.07 -6.39 -13.64
CA PHE A 98 10.16 -6.69 -12.21
C PHE A 98 8.87 -6.32 -11.46
N ILE A 99 8.27 -5.17 -11.76
CA ILE A 99 6.99 -4.77 -11.17
C ILE A 99 5.89 -5.74 -11.59
N ALA A 100 5.76 -6.05 -12.88
CA ALA A 100 4.74 -6.97 -13.37
C ALA A 100 4.85 -8.38 -12.74
N GLU A 101 6.06 -8.91 -12.60
CA GLU A 101 6.31 -10.22 -11.98
C GLU A 101 5.99 -10.25 -10.47
N THR A 102 6.16 -9.12 -9.79
CA THR A 102 5.95 -9.03 -8.33
C THR A 102 4.55 -8.53 -7.94
N GLU A 103 3.86 -7.82 -8.83
CA GLU A 103 2.58 -7.15 -8.57
C GLU A 103 1.48 -8.12 -8.17
N ASN A 104 1.39 -9.28 -8.84
CA ASN A 104 0.39 -10.29 -8.50
C ASN A 104 0.58 -10.79 -7.06
N GLY A 105 1.82 -11.08 -6.65
CA GLY A 105 2.13 -11.53 -5.29
C GLY A 105 1.82 -10.46 -4.23
N VAL A 106 2.17 -9.20 -4.51
CA VAL A 106 1.85 -8.06 -3.63
C VAL A 106 0.33 -7.88 -3.51
N THR A 107 -0.39 -7.96 -4.63
CA THR A 107 -1.86 -7.81 -4.67
C THR A 107 -2.54 -8.91 -3.88
N GLN A 108 -2.11 -10.16 -4.05
CA GLN A 108 -2.62 -11.29 -3.28
C GLN A 108 -2.37 -11.12 -1.78
N ALA A 109 -1.18 -10.67 -1.39
CA ALA A 109 -0.87 -10.41 0.03
C ALA A 109 -1.78 -9.33 0.63
N ILE A 110 -2.01 -8.22 -0.09
CA ILE A 110 -2.92 -7.14 0.34
C ILE A 110 -4.36 -7.67 0.46
N SER A 111 -4.83 -8.41 -0.54
CA SER A 111 -6.17 -8.99 -0.55
C SER A 111 -6.38 -9.94 0.64
N ALA A 112 -5.43 -10.86 0.88
CA ALA A 112 -5.49 -11.78 2.01
C ALA A 112 -5.51 -11.04 3.36
N HIS A 113 -4.71 -9.98 3.50
CA HIS A 113 -4.70 -9.15 4.71
C HIS A 113 -6.05 -8.45 4.95
N VAL A 114 -6.64 -7.85 3.90
CA VAL A 114 -7.96 -7.21 3.98
C VAL A 114 -9.05 -8.22 4.31
N MET A 115 -9.07 -9.38 3.64
CA MET A 115 -10.04 -10.45 3.93
C MET A 115 -9.97 -10.93 5.38
N ALA A 116 -8.75 -11.12 5.91
CA ALA A 116 -8.56 -11.51 7.31
C ALA A 116 -9.04 -10.42 8.28
N ALA A 117 -8.76 -9.15 7.99
CA ALA A 117 -9.25 -8.03 8.79
C ALA A 117 -10.79 -7.93 8.75
N THR A 118 -11.41 -8.07 7.57
CA THR A 118 -12.86 -8.08 7.41
C THR A 118 -13.51 -9.21 8.20
N ALA A 119 -13.01 -10.44 8.06
CA ALA A 119 -13.53 -11.60 8.78
C ALA A 119 -13.44 -11.39 10.31
N ARG A 120 -12.34 -10.81 10.79
CA ARG A 120 -12.17 -10.50 12.22
C ARG A 120 -13.14 -9.42 12.69
N CYS A 121 -13.34 -8.37 11.90
CA CYS A 121 -14.32 -7.32 12.24
C CYS A 121 -15.74 -7.87 12.25
N GLU A 122 -16.09 -8.75 11.31
CA GLU A 122 -17.38 -9.42 11.27
C GLU A 122 -17.60 -10.32 12.49
N GLU A 123 -16.59 -11.11 12.89
CA GLU A 123 -16.63 -11.92 14.11
C GLU A 123 -16.87 -11.06 15.35
N ILE A 124 -16.13 -9.96 15.50
CA ILE A 124 -16.29 -9.02 16.62
C ILE A 124 -17.70 -8.41 16.61
N ALA A 125 -18.19 -7.97 15.45
CA ALA A 125 -19.53 -7.39 15.32
C ALA A 125 -20.62 -8.39 15.69
N ASN A 126 -20.53 -9.63 15.21
CA ASN A 126 -21.47 -10.70 15.53
C ASN A 126 -21.43 -11.06 17.01
N GLN A 127 -20.24 -11.11 17.62
CA GLN A 127 -20.09 -11.35 19.05
C GLN A 127 -20.74 -10.23 19.88
N LYS A 128 -20.45 -8.96 19.56
CA LYS A 128 -21.02 -7.81 20.26
C LYS A 128 -22.55 -7.73 20.11
N PHE A 129 -23.06 -7.98 18.90
CA PHE A 129 -24.50 -8.05 18.64
C PHE A 129 -25.16 -9.16 19.46
N SER A 130 -24.56 -10.36 19.46
CA SER A 130 -25.06 -11.47 20.28
C SER A 130 -25.07 -11.14 21.77
N GLN A 131 -24.09 -10.41 22.28
CA GLN A 131 -24.08 -10.00 23.69
C GLN A 131 -25.17 -8.96 24.00
N LEU A 132 -25.41 -8.01 23.08
CA LEU A 132 -26.44 -6.98 23.23
C LEU A 132 -27.86 -7.57 23.24
N ILE A 133 -28.17 -8.49 22.33
CA ILE A 133 -29.54 -9.06 22.24
C ILE A 133 -29.94 -9.88 23.47
N PHE A 134 -28.96 -10.39 24.23
CA PHE A 134 -29.17 -11.15 25.46
C PHE A 134 -28.87 -10.33 26.72
N ASP A 135 -28.62 -9.02 26.58
CA ASP A 135 -28.39 -8.13 27.70
C ASP A 135 -29.68 -7.87 28.47
N GLU A 136 -29.63 -7.94 29.80
CA GLU A 136 -30.82 -7.80 30.64
C GLU A 136 -31.39 -6.37 30.59
N ASP A 137 -30.53 -5.35 30.55
CA ASP A 137 -30.97 -3.95 30.47
C ASP A 137 -31.60 -3.65 29.10
N TRP A 138 -31.07 -4.24 28.03
CA TRP A 138 -31.67 -4.20 26.68
C TRP A 138 -33.06 -4.83 26.67
N LEU A 139 -33.20 -6.06 27.17
CA LEU A 139 -34.48 -6.79 27.19
C LEU A 139 -35.52 -6.06 28.04
N ALA A 140 -35.14 -5.56 29.22
CA ALA A 140 -36.03 -4.79 30.09
C ALA A 140 -36.47 -3.45 29.44
N LEU A 141 -35.57 -2.81 28.69
CA LEU A 141 -35.90 -1.60 27.95
C LEU A 141 -36.87 -1.89 26.79
N GLU A 142 -36.67 -2.98 26.06
CA GLU A 142 -37.55 -3.43 24.98
C GLU A 142 -38.97 -3.72 25.50
N GLU A 143 -39.09 -4.45 26.60
CA GLU A 143 -40.38 -4.73 27.24
C GLU A 143 -41.08 -3.44 27.71
N ALA A 144 -40.35 -2.54 28.37
CA ALA A 144 -40.92 -1.29 28.88
C ALA A 144 -41.50 -0.40 27.76
N VAL A 145 -40.86 -0.39 26.58
CA VAL A 145 -41.37 0.35 25.40
C VAL A 145 -42.66 -0.26 24.85
N GLN A 146 -42.87 -1.57 24.98
CA GLN A 146 -44.13 -2.20 24.58
C GLN A 146 -45.30 -1.80 25.49
N ILE A 147 -45.03 -1.52 26.77
CA ILE A 147 -46.05 -1.16 27.77
C ILE A 147 -46.47 0.32 27.64
N GLY A 148 -45.55 1.22 27.29
CA GLY A 148 -45.85 2.64 27.11
C GLY A 148 -44.63 3.56 27.05
N PRO A 149 -44.81 4.89 27.15
CA PRO A 149 -43.72 5.85 27.06
C PRO A 149 -42.68 5.67 28.18
N VAL A 150 -41.42 5.38 27.81
CA VAL A 150 -40.32 5.21 28.76
C VAL A 150 -39.64 6.54 29.05
N GLN A 151 -39.71 7.01 30.30
CA GLN A 151 -39.03 8.24 30.72
C GLN A 151 -37.50 8.08 30.58
N GLY A 152 -36.87 9.02 29.87
CA GLY A 152 -35.42 9.02 29.69
C GLY A 152 -34.88 7.93 28.76
N PHE A 153 -35.72 7.35 27.89
CA PHE A 153 -35.37 6.31 26.93
C PHE A 153 -34.02 6.52 26.24
N GLY A 154 -33.80 7.68 25.62
CA GLY A 154 -32.55 7.95 24.89
C GLY A 154 -31.29 7.86 25.76
N LYS A 155 -31.36 8.25 27.04
CA LYS A 155 -30.23 8.13 27.98
C LYS A 155 -29.95 6.66 28.32
N ARG A 156 -31.00 5.88 28.58
CA ARG A 156 -30.88 4.44 28.88
C ARG A 156 -30.34 3.68 27.68
N LEU A 157 -30.93 3.91 26.49
CA LEU A 157 -30.47 3.31 25.24
C LEU A 157 -29.00 3.66 24.95
N SER A 158 -28.64 4.94 25.07
CA SER A 158 -27.25 5.38 24.85
C SER A 158 -26.28 4.73 25.83
N SER A 159 -26.68 4.55 27.10
CA SER A 159 -25.85 3.88 28.11
C SER A 159 -25.60 2.42 27.73
N ILE A 160 -26.65 1.69 27.34
CA ILE A 160 -26.54 0.27 26.93
C ILE A 160 -25.66 0.16 25.67
N LEU A 161 -25.97 0.92 24.62
CA LEU A 161 -25.21 0.87 23.36
C LEU A 161 -23.75 1.26 23.53
N SER A 162 -23.44 2.21 24.44
CA SER A 162 -22.04 2.61 24.70
C SER A 162 -21.17 1.47 25.24
N THR A 163 -21.77 0.48 25.91
CA THR A 163 -21.06 -0.70 26.44
C THR A 163 -20.61 -1.65 25.31
N TYR A 164 -21.35 -1.70 24.21
CA TYR A 164 -21.10 -2.65 23.11
C TYR A 164 -20.43 -2.01 21.89
N LEU A 165 -20.62 -0.71 21.68
CA LEU A 165 -20.08 0.04 20.53
C LEU A 165 -18.77 0.80 20.82
N SER A 166 -18.30 0.81 22.07
CA SER A 166 -16.97 1.34 22.46
C SER A 166 -15.87 0.29 22.32
#